data_AF-A0AAW3NAN0-F1
#
_entry.id   AF-A0AAW3NAN0-F1
#
_cell.length_a   1.000
_cell.length_b   1.000
_cell.length_c   1.000
_cell.angle_alpha   90.00
_cell.angle_beta   90.00
_cell.angle_gamma   90.00
#
_symmetry.space_group_name_H-M   'P 1'
#
loop_
_entity.id
_entity.type
_entity.pdbx_description
1 polymer ?
#
loop_
_entity_poly.entity_id
_entity_poly.type
_entity_poly.pdbx_seq_one_letter_code
_entity_poly.pdbx_strand_id
1 'polypeptide(L)'
;MSYRVRYTRVAREDLVRLYKFLLERDAQAAVRALEALEQGVSMLRTFPFSCRKANAANPFLRELIVSFGAWGYVMLFEIESAEQVTILAVRHQREDDYH
;
A
#
# COMPACT_ATOMS: atom_id res chain seq x y z
N MET A 1 -16.12 11.47 7.58
CA MET A 1 -16.30 10.80 6.27
C MET A 1 -15.19 9.77 6.12
N SER A 2 -15.49 8.61 5.54
CA SER A 2 -14.51 7.53 5.35
C SER A 2 -14.50 7.13 3.87
N TYR A 3 -13.32 7.05 3.27
CA TYR A 3 -13.12 6.61 1.89
C TYR A 3 -13.29 5.10 1.80
N ARG A 4 -13.97 4.65 0.74
CA ARG A 4 -13.96 3.24 0.33
C ARG A 4 -12.65 2.95 -0.35
N VAL A 5 -11.94 1.93 0.13
CA VAL A 5 -10.67 1.47 -0.46
C VAL A 5 -10.94 0.26 -1.35
N ARG A 6 -10.55 0.36 -2.62
CA ARG A 6 -10.55 -0.72 -3.61
C ARG A 6 -9.12 -1.09 -3.97
N TYR A 7 -8.98 -2.27 -4.56
CA TYR A 7 -7.70 -2.79 -5.03
C TYR A 7 -7.84 -3.15 -6.50
N THR A 8 -6.86 -2.74 -7.31
CA THR A 8 -6.69 -3.29 -8.65
C THR A 8 -6.34 -4.78 -8.56
N ARG A 9 -6.39 -5.47 -9.71
CA ARG A 9 -5.90 -6.85 -9.80
C ARG A 9 -4.42 -6.94 -9.42
N VAL A 10 -3.61 -6.00 -9.92
CA VAL A 10 -2.16 -5.93 -9.65
C VAL A 10 -1.89 -5.80 -8.16
N ALA A 11 -2.56 -4.88 -7.47
CA ALA A 11 -2.39 -4.72 -6.02
C ALA A 11 -2.75 -5.99 -5.23
N ARG A 12 -3.77 -6.75 -5.66
CA ARG A 12 -4.13 -8.03 -5.01
C ARG A 12 -3.06 -9.10 -5.25
N GLU A 13 -2.56 -9.20 -6.47
CA GLU A 13 -1.49 -10.14 -6.83
C GLU A 13 -0.20 -9.82 -6.05
N ASP A 14 0.11 -8.53 -5.89
CA ASP A 14 1.22 -8.05 -5.07
C ASP A 14 1.11 -8.47 -3.61
N LEU A 15 -0.04 -8.24 -2.97
CA LEU A 15 -0.27 -8.62 -1.58
C LEU A 15 -0.10 -10.14 -1.38
N VAL A 16 -0.62 -10.95 -2.29
CA VAL A 16 -0.47 -12.42 -2.24
C VAL A 16 0.98 -12.82 -2.40
N ARG A 17 1.71 -12.22 -3.35
CA ARG A 17 3.13 -12.51 -3.61
C ARG A 17 4.01 -12.13 -2.41
N LEU A 18 3.81 -10.95 -1.84
CA LEU A 18 4.54 -10.46 -0.66
C LEU A 18 4.28 -11.34 0.57
N TYR A 19 3.02 -11.72 0.80
CA TYR A 19 2.66 -12.60 1.90
C TYR A 19 3.29 -13.98 1.77
N LYS A 20 3.20 -14.61 0.57
CA LYS A 20 3.83 -15.92 0.30
C LYS A 20 5.35 -15.87 0.52
N PHE A 21 6.01 -14.83 0.03
CA PHE A 21 7.45 -14.66 0.20
C PHE A 21 7.87 -14.66 1.67
N LEU A 22 7.13 -13.95 2.54
CA LEU A 22 7.39 -13.95 3.97
C LEU A 22 7.01 -15.28 4.63
N LEU A 23 5.89 -15.88 4.25
CA LEU A 23 5.38 -17.11 4.84
C LEU A 23 6.37 -18.28 4.70
N GLU A 24 7.10 -18.34 3.58
CA GLU A 24 8.16 -19.33 3.34
C GLU A 24 9.37 -19.20 4.30
N ARG A 25 9.53 -18.04 4.95
CA ARG A 25 10.72 -17.70 5.77
C ARG A 25 10.38 -17.55 7.25
N ASP A 26 9.31 -16.83 7.54
CA ASP A 26 8.83 -16.52 8.89
C ASP A 26 7.32 -16.25 8.83
N ALA A 27 6.53 -17.22 9.29
CA ALA A 27 5.08 -17.12 9.34
C ALA A 27 4.59 -15.97 10.25
N GLN A 28 5.30 -15.69 11.35
CA GLN A 28 4.92 -14.58 12.23
C GLN A 28 5.22 -13.23 11.57
N ALA A 29 6.33 -13.12 10.82
CA ALA A 29 6.60 -11.92 10.03
C ALA A 29 5.53 -11.69 8.95
N ALA A 30 5.05 -12.76 8.30
CA ALA A 30 3.97 -12.65 7.31
C ALA A 30 2.68 -12.09 7.92
N VAL A 31 2.31 -12.52 9.13
CA VAL A 31 1.15 -11.97 9.86
C VAL A 31 1.36 -10.50 10.21
N ARG A 32 2.52 -10.14 10.81
CA ARG A 32 2.83 -8.74 11.15
C ARG A 32 2.86 -7.82 9.93
N ALA A 33 3.30 -8.32 8.77
CA ALA A 33 3.30 -7.55 7.54
C ALA A 33 1.87 -7.24 7.08
N LEU A 34 0.96 -8.21 7.16
CA LEU A 34 -0.45 -8.00 6.84
C LEU A 34 -1.08 -6.95 7.77
N GLU A 35 -0.83 -7.05 9.08
CA GLU A 35 -1.31 -6.06 10.06
C GLU A 35 -0.80 -4.64 9.75
N ALA A 36 0.48 -4.50 9.39
CA ALA A 36 1.05 -3.21 9.00
C ALA A 36 0.37 -2.63 7.74
N LEU A 37 0.14 -3.48 6.74
CA LEU A 37 -0.56 -3.07 5.52
C LEU A 37 -2.04 -2.70 5.80
N GLU A 38 -2.73 -3.43 6.68
CA GLU A 38 -4.09 -3.10 7.10
C GLU A 38 -4.17 -1.75 7.84
N GLN A 39 -3.18 -1.44 8.68
CA GLN A 39 -3.07 -0.12 9.31
C GLN A 39 -2.87 0.99 8.26
N GLY A 40 -2.04 0.73 7.25
CA GLY A 40 -1.88 1.63 6.11
C GLY A 40 -3.19 1.88 5.37
N VAL A 41 -3.96 0.83 5.09
CA VAL A 41 -5.29 0.93 4.47
C VAL A 41 -6.27 1.72 5.34
N SER A 42 -6.24 1.53 6.66
CA SER A 42 -7.06 2.30 7.60
C SER A 42 -6.74 3.80 7.54
N MET A 43 -5.46 4.15 7.39
CA MET A 43 -5.03 5.53 7.20
C MET A 43 -5.58 6.10 5.88
N LEU A 44 -5.55 5.34 4.78
CA LEU A 44 -6.14 5.76 3.49
C LEU A 44 -7.66 5.96 3.55
N ARG A 45 -8.37 5.22 4.41
CA ARG A 45 -9.81 5.42 4.63
C ARG A 45 -10.11 6.76 5.27
N THR A 46 -9.18 7.36 6.00
CA THR A 46 -9.45 8.55 6.82
C THR A 46 -8.76 9.79 6.26
N PHE A 47 -7.50 9.66 5.81
CA PHE A 47 -6.65 10.79 5.44
C PHE A 47 -5.85 10.53 4.15
N PRO A 48 -6.45 10.14 3.02
CA PRO A 48 -5.68 9.82 1.81
C PRO A 48 -4.93 11.04 1.23
N PHE A 49 -5.45 12.24 1.44
CA PHE A 49 -4.82 13.50 1.00
C PHE A 49 -3.62 13.93 1.86
N SER A 50 -3.36 13.30 3.01
CA SER A 50 -2.16 13.57 3.82
C SER A 50 -0.91 12.85 3.29
N CYS A 51 -1.09 11.81 2.47
CA CYS A 51 -0.02 11.01 1.90
C CYS A 51 0.78 11.77 0.85
N ARG A 52 2.02 11.32 0.59
CA ARG A 52 2.92 11.95 -0.38
C ARG A 52 2.35 11.86 -1.80
N LYS A 53 2.50 12.93 -2.58
CA LYS A 53 2.21 12.91 -4.03
C LYS A 53 3.29 12.10 -4.74
N ALA A 54 2.90 11.05 -5.45
CA ALA A 54 3.83 10.23 -6.22
C ALA A 54 4.20 10.91 -7.55
N ASN A 55 3.32 11.77 -8.09
CA ASN A 55 3.57 12.55 -9.28
C ASN A 55 3.16 14.02 -9.06
N ALA A 56 4.06 14.96 -9.33
CA ALA A 56 3.79 16.39 -9.17
C ALA A 56 2.67 16.89 -10.12
N ALA A 57 2.53 16.27 -11.30
CA ALA A 57 1.51 16.61 -12.29
C ALA A 57 0.14 15.98 -12.00
N ASN A 58 0.07 14.92 -11.19
CA ASN A 58 -1.19 14.29 -10.78
C ASN A 58 -1.34 14.34 -9.24
N PRO A 59 -2.07 15.31 -8.67
CA PRO A 59 -2.22 15.45 -7.22
C PRO A 59 -3.07 14.35 -6.55
N PHE A 60 -3.75 13.51 -7.34
CA PHE A 60 -4.57 12.40 -6.85
C PHE A 60 -3.79 11.08 -6.82
N LEU A 61 -2.72 10.95 -7.63
CA LEU A 61 -1.79 9.83 -7.58
C LEU A 61 -0.80 10.01 -6.43
N ARG A 62 -0.86 9.11 -5.46
CA ARG A 62 -0.19 9.23 -4.16
C ARG A 62 0.40 7.92 -3.71
N GLU A 63 1.34 8.02 -2.79
CA GLU A 63 2.00 6.88 -2.19
C GLU A 63 1.98 6.97 -0.68
N LEU A 64 1.83 5.81 -0.05
CA LEU A 64 1.97 5.64 1.40
C LEU A 64 3.10 4.66 1.68
N ILE A 65 4.11 5.15 2.41
CA ILE A 65 5.14 4.29 2.99
C ILE A 65 4.57 3.67 4.26
N VAL A 66 4.51 2.34 4.28
CA VAL A 66 4.11 1.53 5.43
C VAL A 66 5.36 0.95 6.07
N SER A 67 5.72 1.46 7.24
CA SER A 67 6.90 0.99 7.98
C SER A 67 6.76 -0.48 8.38
N PHE A 68 7.74 -1.30 8.01
CA PHE A 68 7.81 -2.71 8.37
C PHE A 68 9.25 -3.23 8.30
N GLY A 69 9.75 -3.82 9.38
CA GLY A 69 11.15 -4.25 9.45
C GLY A 69 12.12 -3.11 9.15
N ALA A 70 13.15 -3.38 8.35
CA ALA A 70 14.16 -2.39 7.98
C ALA A 70 13.84 -1.58 6.72
N TRP A 71 12.91 -2.05 5.87
CA TRP A 71 12.72 -1.50 4.52
C TRP A 71 11.25 -1.26 4.12
N GLY A 72 10.25 -1.63 4.90
CA GLY A 72 8.85 -1.24 4.66
C GLY A 72 8.23 -1.63 3.31
N TYR A 73 6.97 -1.21 3.14
CA TYR A 73 6.21 -1.34 1.91
C TYR A 73 5.81 0.03 1.40
N VAL A 74 5.48 0.10 0.12
CA VAL A 74 4.84 1.27 -0.48
C VAL A 74 3.55 0.86 -1.16
N MET A 75 2.48 1.56 -0.81
CA MET A 75 1.20 1.46 -1.49
C MET A 75 1.07 2.63 -2.44
N LEU A 76 1.05 2.36 -3.74
CA LEU A 76 0.68 3.36 -4.75
C LEU A 76 -0.84 3.36 -4.89
N PHE A 77 -1.48 4.52 -4.82
CA PHE A 77 -2.92 4.64 -4.89
C PHE A 77 -3.36 5.91 -5.61
N GLU A 78 -4.60 5.91 -6.08
CA GLU A 78 -5.25 7.07 -6.67
C GLU A 78 -6.54 7.40 -5.91
N ILE A 79 -6.75 8.69 -5.66
CA ILE A 79 -8.00 9.20 -5.12
C ILE A 79 -8.94 9.49 -6.29
N GLU A 80 -9.85 8.56 -6.57
CA GLU A 80 -10.74 8.62 -7.74
C GLU A 80 -11.93 9.57 -7.52
N SER A 81 -12.34 9.80 -6.27
CA SER A 81 -13.44 10.70 -5.93
C SER A 81 -13.39 11.14 -4.47
N ALA A 82 -14.35 11.96 -4.04
CA ALA A 82 -14.49 12.42 -2.66
C ALA A 82 -14.69 11.30 -1.62
N GLU A 83 -15.01 10.08 -2.06
CA GLU A 83 -15.29 8.93 -1.19
C GLU A 83 -14.58 7.65 -1.62
N GLN A 84 -13.70 7.68 -2.63
CA GLN A 84 -13.08 6.47 -3.19
C GLN A 84 -11.57 6.61 -3.38
N VAL A 85 -10.85 5.59 -2.91
CA VAL A 85 -9.42 5.39 -3.13
C VAL A 85 -9.21 4.02 -3.74
N THR A 86 -8.40 3.94 -4.79
CA THR A 86 -7.99 2.67 -5.40
C THR A 86 -6.50 2.47 -5.22
N ILE A 87 -6.10 1.41 -4.51
CA ILE A 87 -4.71 0.98 -4.44
C ILE A 87 -4.36 0.30 -5.76
N LEU A 88 -3.36 0.86 -6.43
CA LEU A 88 -2.91 0.49 -7.77
C LEU A 88 -1.86 -0.62 -7.72
N ALA A 89 -0.92 -0.55 -6.77
CA ALA A 89 0.15 -1.52 -6.57
C ALA A 89 0.63 -1.50 -5.12
N VAL A 90 1.22 -2.62 -4.67
CA VAL A 90 1.90 -2.72 -3.37
C VAL A 90 3.27 -3.33 -3.59
N ARG A 91 4.33 -2.66 -3.13
CA ARG A 91 5.71 -3.08 -3.34
C ARG A 91 6.46 -3.09 -2.01
N HIS A 92 7.43 -3.98 -1.85
CA HIS A 92 8.44 -3.84 -0.80
C HIS A 92 9.52 -2.87 -1.29
N GLN A 93 10.09 -1.98 -0.46
CA GLN A 93 11.04 -0.96 -0.95
C GLN A 93 12.37 -1.50 -1.51
N ARG A 94 12.59 -2.81 -1.39
CA ARG A 94 13.77 -3.49 -1.97
C ARG A 94 13.49 -4.17 -3.31
N GLU A 95 12.28 -4.09 -3.83
CA GLU A 95 12.01 -4.54 -5.20
C GLU A 95 12.72 -3.58 -6.17
N ASP A 96 13.43 -4.13 -7.16
CA ASP A 96 14.39 -3.42 -8.04
C ASP A 96 13.76 -2.31 -8.91
N ASP A 97 12.43 -2.19 -8.91
CA ASP A 97 11.65 -1.21 -9.66
C ASP A 97 11.24 0.03 -8.85
N TYR A 98 11.67 0.13 -7.58
CA TYR A 98 11.33 1.25 -6.69
C TYR A 98 12.50 2.23 -6.49
N HIS A 99 12.82 3.02 -7.51
CA HIS A 99 13.82 4.10 -7.48
C HIS A 99 13.27 5.42 -8.03
#